data_AF-D8J1B1-F1
#
_entry.id   AF-D8J1B1-F1
#
_cell.length_a   1.000
_cell.length_b   1.000
_cell.length_c   1.000
_cell.angle_alpha   90.00
_cell.angle_beta   90.00
_cell.angle_gamma   90.00
#
_symmetry.space_group_name_H-M   'P 1'
#
loop_
_entity.id
_entity.type
_entity.pdbx_description
1 polymer ?
#
loop_
_entity_poly.entity_id
_entity_poly.type
_entity_poly.pdbx_seq_one_letter_code
_entity_poly.pdbx_strand_id
1 'polypeptide(L)'
;MRKQQRNIAIVIWVAFLMATAAEGIFFSIFNPDDLAMAAGHEWEALGAYTVGFFCFWVSFAICGLLAVRLTQTLPRERLRHVA
;
A
#
# COMPACT_ATOMS: atom_id res chain seq x y z
N MET A 1 17.55 16.09 5.74
CA MET A 1 16.76 15.11 6.54
C MET A 1 15.26 15.42 6.59
N ARG A 2 14.80 16.62 7.00
CA ARG A 2 13.35 16.96 7.14
C ARG A 2 12.50 16.77 5.87
N LYS A 3 13.01 17.08 4.67
CA LYS A 3 12.26 16.89 3.41
C LYS A 3 11.94 15.41 3.13
N GLN A 4 12.83 14.50 3.49
CA GLN A 4 12.67 13.07 3.26
C GLN A 4 11.65 12.46 4.21
N GLN A 5 11.66 12.89 5.48
CA GLN A 5 10.65 12.48 6.47
C GLN A 5 9.24 12.90 6.05
N ARG A 6 9.08 14.13 5.54
CA ARG A 6 7.78 14.60 5.03
C ARG A 6 7.27 13.77 3.85
N ASN A 7 8.15 13.44 2.90
CA ASN A 7 7.76 12.62 1.75
C ASN A 7 7.33 11.21 2.18
N ILE A 8 8.03 10.61 3.14
CA ILE A 8 7.67 9.30 3.69
C ILE A 8 6.32 9.37 4.40
N ALA A 9 6.06 10.40 5.22
CA ALA A 9 4.78 10.58 5.88
C ALA A 9 3.62 10.72 4.89
N ILE A 10 3.82 11.48 3.80
CA ILE A 10 2.82 11.62 2.72
C ILE A 10 2.57 10.28 2.03
N VAL A 11 3.63 9.54 1.70
CA VAL A 11 3.50 8.22 1.05
C VAL A 11 2.72 7.25 1.93
N ILE A 12 3.04 7.17 3.22
CA ILE A 12 2.34 6.28 4.16
C ILE A 12 0.87 6.66 4.27
N TRP A 13 0.56 7.96 4.29
CA TRP A 13 -0.81 8.46 4.35
C TRP A 13 -1.60 8.15 3.07
N VAL A 14 -1.01 8.39 1.89
CA VAL A 14 -1.67 8.08 0.61
C VAL A 14 -1.84 6.56 0.45
N ALA A 15 -0.85 5.78 0.86
CA ALA A 15 -0.93 4.32 0.86
C ALA A 15 -2.06 3.81 1.76
N PHE A 16 -2.30 4.46 2.91
CA PHE A 16 -3.40 4.11 3.81
C PHE A 16 -4.77 4.29 3.11
N LEU A 17 -5.00 5.45 2.50
CA LEU A 17 -6.26 5.73 1.77
C LEU A 17 -6.48 4.76 0.61
N MET A 18 -5.42 4.45 -0.15
CA MET A 18 -5.49 3.47 -1.25
C MET A 18 -5.74 2.05 -0.74
N ALA A 19 -5.17 1.69 0.41
CA ALA A 19 -5.40 0.38 1.04
C ALA A 19 -6.86 0.22 1.46
N THR A 20 -7.44 1.23 2.11
CA THR A 20 -8.87 1.21 2.50
C THR A 20 -9.78 1.08 1.27
N ALA A 21 -9.49 1.80 0.19
CA ALA A 21 -10.26 1.68 -1.06
C ALA A 21 -10.11 0.30 -1.70
N ALA A 22 -8.88 -0.22 -1.76
CA ALA A 22 -8.60 -1.54 -2.33
C ALA A 22 -9.22 -2.68 -1.52
N GLU A 23 -9.16 -2.61 -0.18
CA GLU A 23 -9.82 -3.54 0.73
C GLU A 23 -11.32 -3.58 0.48
N GLY A 24 -11.99 -2.41 0.44
CA GLY A 24 -13.42 -2.33 0.19
C GLY A 24 -13.83 -2.90 -1.16
N ILE A 25 -13.02 -2.70 -2.21
CA ILE A 25 -13.26 -3.30 -3.53
C ILE A 25 -13.00 -4.80 -3.50
N PHE A 26 -11.90 -5.24 -2.88
CA PHE A 26 -11.50 -6.64 -2.81
C PHE A 26 -12.57 -7.48 -2.11
N PHE A 27 -13.00 -7.09 -0.91
CA PHE A 27 -14.02 -7.85 -0.17
C PHE A 27 -15.45 -7.67 -0.69
N SER A 28 -15.69 -6.68 -1.55
CA SER A 28 -16.94 -6.63 -2.33
C SER A 28 -17.00 -7.74 -3.39
N ILE A 29 -15.83 -8.20 -3.86
CA ILE A 29 -15.71 -9.26 -4.87
C ILE A 29 -15.47 -10.63 -4.23
N PHE A 30 -14.70 -10.69 -3.15
CA PHE A 30 -14.29 -11.91 -2.45
C PHE A 30 -14.96 -12.01 -1.09
N ASN A 31 -15.71 -13.10 -0.85
CA ASN A 31 -16.31 -13.34 0.47
C ASN A 31 -15.21 -13.66 1.50
N PRO A 32 -15.23 -13.02 2.68
CA PRO A 32 -14.26 -13.29 3.75
C PRO A 32 -14.38 -14.71 4.29
N ASP A 33 -15.59 -15.29 4.31
CA ASP A 33 -15.84 -16.65 4.80
C ASP A 33 -15.20 -17.73 3.90
N ASP A 34 -15.23 -17.54 2.58
CA ASP A 34 -14.57 -18.44 1.63
C ASP A 34 -13.04 -18.40 1.79
N LEU A 35 -12.48 -17.22 2.05
CA LEU A 35 -11.05 -17.03 2.31
C LEU A 35 -10.65 -17.65 3.67
N ALA A 36 -11.49 -17.53 4.70
CA ALA A 36 -11.27 -18.14 6.01
C ALA A 36 -11.30 -19.68 5.94
N MET A 37 -12.25 -20.26 5.20
CA MET A 37 -12.28 -21.70 4.95
C MET A 37 -11.04 -22.20 4.21
N ALA A 38 -10.55 -21.45 3.22
CA ALA A 38 -9.33 -21.79 2.49
C ALA A 38 -8.06 -21.74 3.37
N ALA A 39 -8.05 -20.93 4.43
CA ALA A 39 -6.95 -20.83 5.38
C ALA A 39 -6.93 -21.96 6.43
N GLY A 40 -7.95 -22.83 6.46
CA GLY A 40 -7.99 -24.02 7.34
C GLY A 40 -8.18 -23.71 8.83
N HIS A 41 -8.66 -22.51 9.16
CA HIS A 41 -8.91 -22.06 10.52
C HIS A 41 -10.19 -21.22 10.54
N GLU A 42 -11.06 -21.41 11.54
CA GLU A 42 -12.24 -20.54 11.75
C GLU A 42 -11.74 -19.15 12.21
N TRP A 43 -11.35 -18.32 11.24
CA TRP A 43 -11.05 -16.93 11.50
C TRP A 43 -12.36 -16.15 11.55
N GLU A 44 -12.52 -15.36 12.60
CA GLU A 44 -13.59 -14.37 12.65
C GLU A 44 -13.42 -13.42 11.44
N ALA A 45 -14.52 -13.07 10.76
CA ALA A 45 -14.46 -12.28 9.53
C ALA A 45 -13.62 -11.00 9.70
N LEU A 46 -13.69 -10.38 10.88
CA LEU A 46 -12.89 -9.21 11.26
C LEU A 46 -11.36 -9.44 11.15
N GLY A 47 -10.89 -10.65 11.48
CA GLY A 47 -9.50 -11.06 11.33
C GLY A 47 -9.04 -11.06 9.86
N ALA A 48 -9.88 -11.58 8.96
CA ALA A 48 -9.57 -11.57 7.53
C ALA A 48 -9.49 -10.14 6.95
N TYR A 49 -10.43 -9.27 7.33
CA TYR A 49 -10.43 -7.85 6.93
C TYR A 49 -9.15 -7.13 7.38
N THR A 50 -8.80 -7.25 8.67
CA THR A 50 -7.61 -6.59 9.22
C THR A 50 -6.33 -7.06 8.55
N VAL A 51 -6.15 -8.37 8.33
CA VAL A 51 -4.98 -8.92 7.62
C VAL A 51 -4.93 -8.40 6.17
N GLY A 52 -6.07 -8.40 5.47
CA GLY A 52 -6.17 -7.87 4.12
C GLY A 52 -5.76 -6.39 4.04
N PHE A 53 -6.28 -5.57 4.95
CA PHE A 53 -5.93 -4.16 5.07
C PHE A 53 -4.42 -3.95 5.24
N PHE A 54 -3.79 -4.65 6.20
CA PHE A 54 -2.34 -4.52 6.44
C PHE A 54 -1.52 -4.98 5.25
N CYS A 55 -1.92 -6.07 4.57
CA CYS A 55 -1.26 -6.56 3.37
C CYS A 55 -1.30 -5.52 2.24
N PHE A 56 -2.46 -4.93 1.95
CA PHE A 56 -2.59 -3.89 0.93
C PHE A 56 -1.83 -2.61 1.32
N TRP A 57 -1.92 -2.20 2.59
CA TRP A 57 -1.25 -0.99 3.07
C TRP A 57 0.27 -1.08 2.97
N VAL A 58 0.87 -2.19 3.41
CA VAL A 58 2.31 -2.43 3.30
C VAL A 58 2.74 -2.45 1.83
N SER A 59 1.97 -3.12 0.97
CA SER A 59 2.26 -3.22 -0.46
C SER A 59 2.28 -1.83 -1.13
N PHE A 60 1.26 -1.00 -0.89
CA PHE A 60 1.23 0.36 -1.42
C PHE A 60 2.28 1.28 -0.81
N ALA A 61 2.60 1.12 0.49
CA ALA A 61 3.66 1.86 1.14
C ALA A 61 5.04 1.54 0.54
N ILE A 62 5.32 0.26 0.26
CA ILE A 62 6.55 -0.18 -0.40
C ILE A 62 6.63 0.41 -1.81
N CYS A 63 5.56 0.30 -2.61
CA CYS A 63 5.51 0.88 -3.95
C CYS A 63 5.78 2.40 -3.95
N GLY A 64 5.11 3.14 -3.06
CA GLY A 64 5.33 4.59 -2.94
C GLY A 64 6.73 4.95 -2.45
N LEU A 65 7.30 4.16 -1.52
CA LEU A 65 8.66 4.36 -1.04
C LEU A 65 9.69 4.11 -2.15
N LEU A 66 9.51 3.04 -2.93
CA LEU A 66 10.34 2.73 -4.10
C LEU A 66 10.28 3.85 -5.13
N ALA A 67 9.09 4.37 -5.44
CA ALA A 67 8.91 5.50 -6.35
C ALA A 67 9.67 6.76 -5.86
N VAL A 68 9.58 7.06 -4.56
CA VAL A 68 10.34 8.18 -3.97
C VAL A 68 11.84 7.94 -4.04
N ARG A 69 12.33 6.72 -3.78
CA ARG A 69 13.76 6.40 -3.87
C ARG A 69 14.26 6.51 -5.30
N LEU A 70 13.52 5.96 -6.27
CA LEU A 70 13.89 6.01 -7.69
C LEU A 70 13.97 7.45 -8.21
N THR A 71 12.97 8.27 -7.90
CA THR A 71 12.95 9.68 -8.30
C THR A 71 14.03 10.53 -7.61
N GLN A 72 14.49 10.12 -6.43
CA GLN A 72 15.63 10.74 -5.76
C GLN A 72 16.99 10.30 -6.33
N THR A 73 17.08 9.08 -6.87
CA THR A 73 18.31 8.57 -7.50
C THR A 73 18.56 9.10 -8.91
N LEU A 74 17.54 9.60 -9.61
CA LEU A 74 17.76 10.25 -10.90
C LEU A 74 18.47 11.61 -10.70
N PRO A 75 19.65 11.83 -11.31
CA PRO A 75 20.30 13.14 -11.30
C PRO A 75 19.35 14.15 -11.95
N ARG A 76 18.94 15.19 -11.22
CA ARG A 76 18.06 16.26 -11.73
C ARG A 76 18.58 16.89 -13.03
N GLU A 77 19.89 16.82 -13.25
CA GLU A 77 20.55 17.29 -14.47
C GLU A 77 20.08 16.55 -15.72
N ARG A 78 19.79 15.24 -15.62
CA ARG A 78 19.31 14.45 -16.76
C ARG A 78 17.91 14.87 -17.20
N LEU A 79 17.04 15.29 -16.29
CA LEU A 79 15.66 15.72 -16.59
C LEU A 79 15.59 17.07 -17.31
N ARG A 80 16.63 17.92 -17.20
CA ARG A 80 16.70 19.21 -17.92
C ARG A 80 17.03 19.07 -19.40
N HIS A 81 17.54 17.92 -19.84
CA HIS A 81 17.93 17.69 -21.24
C HIS A 81 16.89 16.89 -22.04
N VAL A 82 15.80 16.44 -21.41
CA VAL A 82 14.72 15.66 -22.07
C VAL A 82 13.43 16.47 -22.20
N ALA A 83 13.40 17.72 -21.71
CA ALA A 83 12.29 18.66 -21.83
C ALA A 83 12.70 19.82 -22.75
#